data_AF-A0A5M3W2K1-F1
#
_entry.id   AF-A0A5M3W2K1-F1
#
_cell.length_a   1.000
_cell.length_b   1.000
_cell.length_c   1.000
_cell.angle_alpha   90.00
_cell.angle_beta   90.00
_cell.angle_gamma   90.00
#
_symmetry.space_group_name_H-M   'P 1'
#
loop_
_entity.id
_entity.type
_entity.pdbx_description
1 polymer ?
#
loop_
_entity_poly.entity_id
_entity_poly.type
_entity_poly.pdbx_seq_one_letter_code
_entity_poly.pdbx_strand_id
1 'polypeptide(L)' 'MRKVRALIAVGTLVTGLTVVASATPAQADTLRNVYFTASYCYQYGSYGVQNGLWTSYHCDLTNGYWFLWSNP' A
#
# COMPACT_ATOMS: atom_id res chain seq x y z
N MET A 1 -20.95 -26.55 -52.76
CA MET A 1 -19.83 -27.18 -52.01
C MET A 1 -19.35 -26.21 -50.93
N ARG A 2 -19.36 -26.68 -49.67
CA ARG A 2 -18.55 -26.31 -48.49
C ARG A 2 -18.10 -24.84 -48.21
N LYS A 3 -18.53 -24.39 -47.02
CA LYS A 3 -17.76 -23.73 -45.91
C LYS A 3 -17.38 -22.25 -46.11
N VAL A 4 -17.44 -21.32 -45.15
CA VAL A 4 -17.31 -21.29 -43.67
C VAL A 4 -18.11 -20.04 -43.21
N ARG A 5 -19.08 -20.08 -42.28
CA ARG A 5 -18.98 -19.72 -40.83
C ARG A 5 -17.99 -18.57 -40.55
N ALA A 6 -18.18 -17.56 -39.71
CA ALA A 6 -19.20 -17.15 -38.75
C ALA A 6 -18.78 -15.77 -38.16
N LEU A 7 -19.74 -15.11 -37.49
CA LEU A 7 -19.58 -14.21 -36.33
C LEU A 7 -18.78 -12.90 -36.49
N ILE A 8 -19.45 -11.75 -36.30
CA ILE A 8 -19.03 -10.73 -35.32
C ILE A 8 -20.29 -10.01 -34.78
N ALA A 9 -20.64 -10.26 -33.53
CA ALA A 9 -21.68 -9.53 -32.80
C ALA A 9 -21.14 -9.19 -31.40
N VAL A 10 -20.40 -8.09 -31.25
CA VAL A 10 -20.11 -7.46 -29.95
C VAL A 10 -19.76 -6.00 -30.23
N GLY A 11 -20.51 -5.03 -29.68
CA GLY A 11 -20.14 -3.63 -29.90
C GLY A 11 -20.96 -2.57 -29.19
N THR A 12 -21.42 -2.75 -27.94
CA THR A 12 -21.96 -1.62 -27.15
C THR A 12 -21.94 -1.91 -25.63
N LEU A 13 -20.78 -1.80 -24.96
CA LEU A 13 -20.67 -1.86 -23.48
C LEU A 13 -19.50 -1.01 -22.96
N VAL A 14 -19.25 0.19 -23.52
CA VAL A 14 -18.07 1.02 -23.17
C VAL A 14 -18.45 2.42 -22.66
N THR A 15 -19.50 2.55 -21.84
CA THR A 15 -19.91 3.87 -21.31
C THR A 15 -20.29 3.88 -19.83
N GLY A 16 -19.77 2.94 -19.02
CA GLY A 16 -20.16 2.82 -17.60
C GLY A 16 -19.03 2.87 -16.55
N LEU A 17 -17.75 2.95 -16.94
CA LEU A 17 -16.65 2.60 -16.04
C LEU A 17 -15.58 3.70 -15.93
N THR A 18 -15.96 4.95 -15.62
CA THR A 18 -14.96 6.03 -15.37
C THR A 18 -15.22 6.81 -14.09
N VAL A 19 -15.72 6.15 -13.05
CA VAL A 19 -15.63 6.67 -11.67
C VAL A 19 -14.86 5.67 -10.81
N VAL A 20 -13.65 5.33 -11.25
CA VAL A 20 -12.66 4.82 -10.29
C VAL A 20 -12.01 6.07 -9.73
N ALA A 21 -12.67 6.64 -8.71
CA ALA A 21 -12.02 7.59 -7.84
C ALA A 21 -10.67 6.98 -7.47
N SER A 22 -9.59 7.70 -7.74
CA SER A 22 -8.24 7.37 -7.28
C SER A 22 -8.23 7.48 -5.76
N ALA A 23 -8.84 6.51 -5.09
CA ALA A 23 -8.66 6.26 -3.68
C ALA A 23 -7.23 5.74 -3.56
N THR A 24 -6.29 6.67 -3.36
CA THR A 24 -5.01 6.31 -2.75
C THR A 24 -5.37 5.48 -1.53
N PRO A 25 -4.87 4.23 -1.40
CA PRO A 25 -5.17 3.43 -0.23
C PRO A 25 -4.89 4.29 0.99
N ALA A 26 -5.87 4.44 1.88
CA ALA A 26 -5.63 5.03 3.20
C ALA A 26 -4.72 4.05 3.91
N GLN A 27 -3.42 4.18 3.68
CA GLN A 27 -2.47 3.19 4.11
C GLN A 27 -2.41 3.31 5.63
N ALA A 28 -2.98 2.33 6.30
CA ALA A 28 -3.08 2.33 7.75
C ALA A 28 -1.69 2.07 8.33
N ASP A 29 -1.24 2.99 9.18
CA ASP A 29 -0.01 2.79 9.94
C ASP A 29 -0.11 1.50 10.75
N THR A 30 0.89 0.64 10.54
CA THR A 30 1.01 -0.65 11.20
C THR A 30 2.09 -0.57 12.26
N LEU A 31 1.77 -0.97 13.49
CA LEU A 31 2.75 -1.08 14.56
C LEU A 31 3.73 -2.21 14.23
N ARG A 32 5.02 -1.91 14.19
CA ARG A 32 6.06 -2.92 13.93
C ARG A 32 6.78 -3.35 15.19
N ASN A 33 7.15 -2.40 16.04
CA ASN A 33 7.93 -2.70 17.22
C ASN A 33 7.86 -1.57 18.25
N VAL A 34 8.29 -1.86 19.48
CA VAL A 34 8.32 -0.89 20.59
C VAL A 34 9.72 -0.90 21.20
N TYR A 35 10.28 0.28 21.39
CA TYR A 35 11.66 0.49 21.87
C TYR A 35 11.67 1.34 23.14
N PHE A 36 12.69 1.13 23.97
CA PHE A 36 12.90 1.99 25.14
C PHE A 36 13.59 3.31 24.77
N THR A 37 14.43 3.31 23.73
CA THR A 37 15.15 4.52 23.30
C THR A 37 14.75 4.92 21.88
N ALA A 38 14.72 6.24 21.66
CA ALA A 38 14.40 6.83 20.36
C ALA A 38 15.35 6.31 19.28
N SER A 39 16.65 6.21 19.59
CA SER A 39 17.70 5.82 18.65
C SER A 39 17.43 4.47 18.00
N TYR A 40 16.96 3.47 18.76
CA TYR A 40 16.63 2.16 18.18
C TYR A 40 15.39 2.22 17.28
N CYS A 41 14.40 3.03 17.65
CA CYS A 41 13.23 3.25 16.81
C CYS A 41 13.62 3.85 15.46
N TYR A 42 14.34 4.99 15.47
CA TYR A 42 14.73 5.63 14.22
C TYR A 42 15.72 4.79 13.39
N GLN A 43 16.63 4.07 14.04
CA GLN A 43 17.57 3.19 13.35
C GLN A 43 16.85 2.06 12.61
N TYR A 44 15.96 1.32 13.29
CA TYR A 44 15.22 0.23 12.67
C TYR A 44 14.25 0.77 11.61
N GLY A 45 13.61 1.91 11.88
CA GLY A 45 12.76 2.65 10.94
C GLY A 45 13.46 2.96 9.63
N SER A 46 14.64 3.58 9.72
CA SER A 46 15.49 3.89 8.57
C SER A 46 15.95 2.63 7.85
N TYR A 47 16.32 1.58 8.59
CA TYR A 47 16.70 0.30 8.01
C TYR A 47 15.58 -0.29 7.16
N GLY A 48 14.32 -0.29 7.64
CA GLY A 48 13.22 -0.84 6.86
C GLY A 48 12.87 -0.02 5.62
N VAL A 49 13.01 1.31 5.65
CA VAL A 49 12.88 2.13 4.42
C VAL A 49 13.98 1.76 3.42
N GLN A 50 15.23 1.66 3.89
CA GLN A 50 16.37 1.34 3.03
C GLN A 50 16.29 -0.07 2.41
N ASN A 51 15.65 -1.02 3.10
CA ASN A 51 15.50 -2.40 2.64
C ASN A 51 14.12 -2.68 1.99
N GLY A 52 13.29 -1.65 1.80
CA GLY A 52 11.97 -1.78 1.17
C GLY A 52 10.95 -2.59 1.98
N LEU A 53 11.10 -2.63 3.31
CA LEU A 53 10.12 -3.25 4.21
C LEU A 53 8.87 -2.38 4.40
N TRP A 54 9.02 -1.06 4.25
CA TRP A 54 7.94 -0.06 4.30
C TRP A 54 8.34 1.21 3.55
N THR A 55 7.37 1.93 3.01
CA THR A 55 7.56 3.20 2.29
C THR A 55 7.89 4.35 3.23
N SER A 56 7.24 4.40 4.40
CA SER A 56 7.50 5.43 5.41
C SER A 56 7.35 4.87 6.82
N TYR A 57 7.96 5.55 7.80
CA TYR A 57 7.85 5.21 9.20
C TYR A 57 7.79 6.46 10.07
N HIS A 58 7.26 6.31 11.28
CA HIS A 58 7.36 7.31 12.33
C HIS A 58 7.51 6.64 13.70
N CYS A 59 8.00 7.41 14.66
CA CYS A 59 8.30 6.96 16.02
C CYS A 59 7.55 7.84 17.02
N ASP A 60 6.59 7.25 17.74
CA ASP A 60 5.78 7.96 18.73
C ASP A 60 6.19 7.59 20.15
N LEU A 61 6.41 8.61 20.98
CA LEU A 61 6.67 8.41 22.41
C LEU A 61 5.35 8.32 23.17
N THR A 62 5.00 7.11 23.63
CA THR A 62 3.81 6.86 24.45
C THR A 62 4.21 6.15 25.73
N ASN A 63 3.81 6.68 26.89
CA ASN A 63 4.09 6.08 28.21
C ASN A 63 5.58 5.75 28.46
N GLY A 64 6.51 6.56 27.92
CA GLY A 64 7.96 6.34 28.08
C GLY A 64 8.56 5.31 27.12
N TYR A 65 7.78 4.77 26.19
CA TYR A 65 8.25 3.86 25.13
C TYR A 65 8.06 4.48 23.75
N TRP A 66 8.98 4.16 22.84
CA TRP A 66 8.97 4.59 21.45
C TRP A 66 8.34 3.52 20.56
N PHE A 67 7.15 3.81 20.05
CA PHE A 67 6.39 2.93 19.17
C PHE A 67 6.76 3.23 17.72
N LEU A 68 7.23 2.21 17.01
CA LEU A 68 7.54 2.29 15.60
C LEU A 68 6.32 1.93 14.77
N TRP A 69 5.79 2.92 14.10
CA TRP A 69 4.71 2.79 13.13
C TRP A 69 5.30 2.87 11.73
N SER A 70 4.76 2.05 10.83
CA SER A 70 5.20 2.04 9.44
C SER A 70 4.02 1.90 8.50
N ASN A 71 4.17 2.48 7.32
CA ASN A 71 3.24 2.40 6.23
C ASN A 71 3.89 1.62 5.07
N PRO A 72 3.24 0.56 4.53
CA PRO A 72 3.74 -0.20 3.38
C PRO A 72 4.17 0.67 2.20
#